data_AF-A0A533WZT4-F1
#
_entry.id   AF-A0A533WZT4-F1
#
_cell.length_a   1.000
_cell.length_b   1.000
_cell.length_c   1.000
_cell.angle_alpha   90.00
_cell.angle_beta   90.00
_cell.angle_gamma   90.00
#
_symmetry.space_group_name_H-M   'P 1'
#
loop_
_entity.id
_entity.type
_entity.pdbx_description
1 polymer ?
#
loop_
_entity_poly.entity_id
_entity_poly.type
_entity_poly.pdbx_seq_one_letter_code
_entity_poly.pdbx_strand_id
1 'polypeptide(L)'
;MFDDLIKKKSVIAAIASIAISVTVVIIIYSLTIAKEIGKPENYHSNETEFFVVKCNCVIFSLDDVQDYWLQSPQLRIMDTFLSRDRQLSLGLIMGHIGNDHRLVDKVRDGISRGLFESGLEGWHYVNYTKLSEQEQESSLREGNNKMQFLFGHKSQILIPPKGVVNEDTLKAMDRSGMSIFSDIPHTSQAEAWKKNYLVADNYIPNNDNSNRSKEIIYLPYSTSFKNYTNGKVYGKSLNSTVEEIQNNIDTFGYAVLLIHPQDIATLNNQTNSFEDTVDPSDLRNLMSLIDTLESKGIRLSSFSELAFDIVDTIKSKGIRLSSSLELPKIENVSTTSSSSNFSSLVPVSERFNESNLGSPDAISLQGLDEYHILLASIYNNYGKYIYERALEEGVSPSAVAATLFVESHGLAFGSDERMTIRFEACIFFNIWGRDHPKEFGDHFQCNLPNDTFRMSSTDMFVEYHGDPSKEWKVFEFARELDEDAAMRAISMGLGQIMGFHYDIIGYGSPRQMFDAMSKSTKSQLDGFFSGVQYTNGGDAFTCLDRLKSADYVAFAACYNGVGRDITYADQLLRAMNDYKQLTENRLYSDSISES
;
A
#
# COMPACT_ATOMS: atom_id res chain seq x y z
N MET A 1 -60.17 -28.80 -61.73
CA MET A 1 -59.97 -27.98 -60.51
C MET A 1 -58.67 -28.31 -59.76
N PHE A 2 -58.12 -29.53 -59.86
CA PHE A 2 -56.79 -29.88 -59.30
C PHE A 2 -55.60 -29.43 -60.16
N ASP A 3 -55.70 -29.48 -61.50
CA ASP A 3 -54.59 -29.08 -62.39
C ASP A 3 -54.26 -27.57 -62.38
N ASP A 4 -55.25 -26.73 -62.08
CA ASP A 4 -55.11 -25.28 -62.07
C ASP A 4 -54.40 -24.77 -60.80
N LEU A 5 -54.48 -25.54 -59.70
CA LEU A 5 -53.74 -25.29 -58.46
C LEU A 5 -52.26 -25.68 -58.58
N ILE A 6 -51.95 -26.74 -59.34
CA ILE A 6 -50.58 -27.22 -59.57
C ILE A 6 -49.82 -26.26 -60.50
N LYS A 7 -50.47 -25.74 -61.55
CA LYS A 7 -49.88 -24.70 -62.42
C LYS A 7 -49.59 -23.40 -61.68
N LYS A 8 -50.49 -22.92 -60.81
CA LYS A 8 -50.25 -21.70 -60.02
C LYS A 8 -49.10 -21.85 -59.00
N LYS A 9 -48.96 -23.01 -58.35
CA LYS A 9 -47.83 -23.28 -57.44
C LYS A 9 -46.48 -23.38 -58.16
N SER A 10 -46.47 -23.98 -59.36
CA SER A 10 -45.25 -24.09 -60.19
C SER A 10 -44.78 -22.72 -60.72
N VAL A 11 -45.71 -21.85 -61.11
CA VAL A 11 -45.40 -20.48 -61.56
C VAL A 11 -44.88 -19.61 -60.41
N ILE A 12 -45.45 -19.72 -59.19
CA ILE A 12 -44.96 -18.98 -58.01
C ILE A 12 -43.56 -19.46 -57.59
N ALA A 13 -43.29 -20.76 -57.64
CA ALA A 13 -41.96 -21.31 -57.35
C ALA A 13 -40.91 -20.86 -58.40
N ALA A 14 -41.28 -20.80 -59.68
CA ALA A 14 -40.40 -20.29 -60.74
C ALA A 14 -40.10 -18.79 -60.59
N ILE A 15 -41.10 -17.97 -60.23
CA ILE A 15 -40.92 -16.53 -59.99
C ILE A 15 -40.04 -16.29 -58.75
N ALA A 16 -40.22 -17.07 -57.68
CA ALA A 16 -39.38 -16.99 -56.48
C ALA A 16 -37.92 -17.38 -56.76
N SER A 17 -37.68 -18.42 -57.58
CA SER A 17 -36.34 -18.86 -57.95
C SER A 17 -35.61 -17.88 -58.87
N ILE A 18 -36.35 -17.18 -59.75
CA ILE A 18 -35.82 -16.08 -60.57
C ILE A 18 -35.50 -14.86 -59.71
N ALA A 19 -36.37 -14.49 -58.76
CA ALA A 19 -36.14 -13.38 -57.84
C ALA A 19 -34.91 -13.59 -56.95
N ILE A 20 -34.73 -14.80 -56.41
CA ILE A 20 -33.54 -15.14 -55.60
C ILE A 20 -32.27 -15.08 -56.46
N SER A 21 -32.31 -15.59 -57.69
CA SER A 21 -31.14 -15.56 -58.59
C SER A 21 -30.77 -14.14 -59.03
N VAL A 22 -31.75 -13.28 -59.30
CA VAL A 22 -31.51 -11.86 -59.63
C VAL A 22 -30.94 -11.11 -58.43
N THR A 23 -31.39 -11.42 -57.21
CA THR A 23 -30.89 -10.77 -55.99
C THR A 23 -29.45 -11.18 -55.69
N VAL A 24 -29.10 -12.46 -55.87
CA VAL A 24 -27.72 -12.95 -55.70
C VAL A 24 -26.79 -12.38 -56.78
N VAL A 25 -27.25 -12.28 -58.03
CA VAL A 25 -26.47 -11.64 -59.11
C VAL A 25 -26.28 -10.15 -58.84
N ILE A 26 -27.29 -9.42 -58.35
CA ILE A 26 -27.14 -8.01 -57.96
C ILE A 26 -26.14 -7.85 -56.80
N ILE A 27 -26.15 -8.74 -55.80
CA ILE A 27 -25.20 -8.70 -54.69
C ILE A 27 -23.77 -8.99 -55.18
N ILE A 28 -23.59 -10.02 -56.02
CA ILE A 28 -22.28 -10.35 -56.59
C ILE A 28 -21.78 -9.22 -57.51
N TYR A 29 -22.66 -8.65 -58.34
CA TYR A 29 -22.34 -7.53 -59.24
C TYR A 29 -22.04 -6.24 -58.47
N SER A 30 -22.71 -6.01 -57.34
CA SER A 30 -22.42 -4.88 -56.44
C SER A 30 -21.07 -5.05 -55.72
N LEU A 31 -20.72 -6.29 -55.37
CA LEU A 31 -19.42 -6.63 -54.76
C LEU A 31 -18.26 -6.56 -55.77
N THR A 32 -18.48 -6.85 -57.05
CA THR A 32 -17.45 -6.67 -58.10
C THR A 32 -17.29 -5.22 -58.51
N ILE A 33 -18.36 -4.41 -58.59
CA ILE A 33 -18.26 -2.96 -58.83
C ILE A 33 -17.53 -2.26 -57.67
N ALA A 34 -17.77 -2.67 -56.42
CA ALA A 34 -17.05 -2.15 -55.27
C ALA A 34 -15.53 -2.50 -55.28
N LYS A 35 -15.12 -3.50 -56.07
CA LYS A 35 -13.73 -3.93 -56.21
C LYS A 35 -13.02 -3.38 -57.45
N GLU A 36 -13.76 -2.93 -58.47
CA GLU A 36 -13.21 -2.39 -59.75
C GLU A 36 -13.41 -0.89 -59.98
N ILE A 37 -14.16 -0.16 -59.14
CA ILE A 37 -14.08 1.31 -59.14
C ILE A 37 -12.78 1.69 -58.42
N GLY A 38 -11.74 1.86 -59.23
CA GLY A 38 -10.47 2.45 -58.84
C GLY A 38 -10.63 3.74 -58.05
N LYS A 39 -9.76 3.88 -57.05
CA LYS A 39 -9.56 5.07 -56.23
C LYS A 39 -9.64 6.35 -57.09
N PRO A 40 -10.48 7.34 -56.75
CA PRO A 40 -10.24 8.68 -57.25
C PRO A 40 -8.87 9.14 -56.72
N GLU A 41 -7.95 9.42 -57.64
CA GLU A 41 -6.74 10.20 -57.35
C GLU A 41 -7.17 11.53 -56.71
N ASN A 42 -6.56 11.87 -55.57
CA ASN A 42 -6.82 13.05 -54.74
C ASN A 42 -8.05 13.02 -53.82
N TYR A 43 -8.18 11.97 -53.01
CA TYR A 43 -8.75 12.12 -51.66
C TYR A 43 -7.61 11.89 -50.65
N HIS A 44 -7.08 12.97 -50.06
CA HIS A 44 -6.35 12.85 -48.80
C HIS A 44 -7.37 12.45 -47.74
N SER A 45 -7.65 11.16 -47.62
CA SER A 45 -8.24 10.64 -46.41
C SER A 45 -7.22 10.88 -45.30
N ASN A 46 -7.58 11.72 -44.34
CA ASN A 46 -7.01 11.65 -43.01
C ASN A 46 -7.53 10.35 -42.38
N GLU A 47 -7.07 9.19 -42.89
CA GLU A 47 -7.19 7.94 -42.15
C GLU A 47 -6.38 8.15 -40.87
N THR A 48 -7.07 8.24 -39.73
CA THR A 48 -6.46 8.15 -38.42
C THR A 48 -5.69 6.83 -38.40
N GLU A 49 -4.36 6.89 -38.48
CA GLU A 49 -3.52 5.71 -38.44
C GLU A 49 -3.56 5.16 -37.01
N PHE A 50 -4.25 4.04 -36.83
CA PHE A 50 -4.35 3.33 -35.55
C PHE A 50 -3.05 2.56 -35.32
N PHE A 51 -2.36 2.85 -34.23
CA PHE A 51 -1.11 2.18 -33.89
C PHE A 51 -1.30 1.28 -32.67
N VAL A 52 -1.16 -0.04 -32.87
CA VAL A 52 -1.18 -1.03 -31.79
C VAL A 52 0.23 -1.18 -31.23
N VAL A 53 0.41 -0.88 -29.95
CA VAL A 53 1.64 -1.23 -29.20
C VAL A 53 1.52 -2.69 -28.81
N LYS A 54 2.25 -3.57 -29.51
CA LYS A 54 2.21 -5.01 -29.26
C LYS A 54 3.32 -5.40 -28.30
N CYS A 55 2.98 -5.54 -27.02
CA CYS A 55 3.91 -6.11 -26.03
C CYS A 55 3.89 -7.65 -26.03
N ASN A 56 2.81 -8.27 -26.56
CA ASN A 56 2.52 -9.70 -26.42
C ASN A 56 2.63 -10.16 -24.95
N CYS A 57 2.02 -9.38 -24.07
CA CYS A 57 2.22 -9.48 -22.64
C CYS A 57 0.90 -9.44 -21.88
N VAL A 58 0.95 -9.93 -20.64
CA VAL A 58 -0.14 -9.90 -19.67
C VAL A 58 0.36 -9.28 -18.36
N ILE A 59 -0.43 -8.36 -17.81
CA ILE A 59 -0.23 -7.82 -16.47
C ILE A 59 -1.11 -8.61 -15.52
N PHE A 60 -0.53 -9.17 -14.46
CA PHE A 60 -1.28 -9.74 -13.34
C PHE A 60 -1.44 -8.66 -12.28
N SER A 61 -2.68 -8.33 -11.91
CA SER A 61 -3.00 -7.39 -10.83
C SER A 61 -3.65 -8.13 -9.67
N LEU A 62 -3.01 -8.12 -8.50
CA LEU A 62 -3.61 -8.56 -7.24
C LEU A 62 -4.19 -7.34 -6.52
N ASP A 63 -5.49 -7.19 -6.58
CA ASP A 63 -6.22 -6.07 -5.96
C ASP A 63 -6.67 -6.45 -4.53
N ASP A 64 -7.24 -5.49 -3.79
CA ASP A 64 -7.76 -5.62 -2.42
C ASP A 64 -6.70 -5.96 -1.34
N VAL A 65 -5.41 -5.68 -1.58
CA VAL A 65 -4.32 -6.05 -0.65
C VAL A 65 -4.39 -5.20 0.63
N GLN A 66 -4.50 -5.88 1.78
CA GLN A 66 -4.65 -5.24 3.11
C GLN A 66 -4.27 -6.18 4.27
N ASP A 67 -4.02 -5.63 5.46
CA ASP A 67 -3.48 -6.38 6.63
C ASP A 67 -4.45 -7.43 7.20
N TYR A 68 -5.76 -7.20 7.09
CA TYR A 68 -6.76 -7.87 7.95
C TYR A 68 -7.65 -8.90 7.25
N TRP A 69 -7.62 -8.96 5.92
CA TRP A 69 -8.55 -9.78 5.13
C TRP A 69 -7.80 -10.81 4.30
N LEU A 70 -8.11 -12.10 4.52
CA LEU A 70 -7.57 -13.23 3.74
C LEU A 70 -6.04 -13.17 3.56
N GLN A 71 -5.34 -12.94 4.67
CA GLN A 71 -3.89 -12.81 4.72
C GLN A 71 -3.16 -13.99 4.10
N SER A 72 -3.54 -15.22 4.42
CA SER A 72 -2.90 -16.44 3.93
C SER A 72 -2.99 -16.56 2.40
N PRO A 73 -4.16 -16.36 1.76
CA PRO A 73 -4.27 -16.20 0.31
C PRO A 73 -3.38 -15.09 -0.28
N GLN A 74 -3.37 -13.88 0.27
CA GLN A 74 -2.55 -12.76 -0.24
C GLN A 74 -1.06 -13.13 -0.28
N LEU A 75 -0.54 -13.60 0.85
CA LEU A 75 0.86 -14.00 0.98
C LEU A 75 1.22 -15.11 0.00
N ARG A 76 0.29 -16.06 -0.21
CA ARG A 76 0.52 -17.20 -1.08
C ARG A 76 0.48 -16.85 -2.57
N ILE A 77 -0.37 -15.92 -2.98
CA ILE A 77 -0.35 -15.38 -4.35
C ILE A 77 1.03 -14.74 -4.57
N MET A 78 1.44 -13.82 -3.70
CA MET A 78 2.74 -13.15 -3.78
C MET A 78 3.91 -14.15 -3.82
N ASP A 79 3.93 -15.16 -2.95
CA ASP A 79 4.94 -16.23 -2.96
C ASP A 79 5.04 -16.94 -4.32
N THR A 80 3.90 -17.16 -4.97
CA THR A 80 3.83 -17.87 -6.26
C THR A 80 4.59 -17.13 -7.36
N PHE A 81 4.52 -15.79 -7.36
CA PHE A 81 5.22 -14.92 -8.30
C PHE A 81 6.69 -14.73 -7.91
N LEU A 82 6.98 -14.50 -6.62
CA LEU A 82 8.35 -14.35 -6.11
C LEU A 82 9.19 -15.62 -6.33
N SER A 83 8.61 -16.80 -6.16
CA SER A 83 9.33 -18.07 -6.36
C SER A 83 9.61 -18.38 -7.83
N ARG A 84 9.03 -17.62 -8.76
CA ARG A 84 9.20 -17.77 -10.21
C ARG A 84 10.00 -16.63 -10.82
N ASP A 85 10.43 -15.65 -10.02
CA ASP A 85 10.99 -14.38 -10.49
C ASP A 85 10.09 -13.76 -11.57
N ARG A 86 8.80 -13.60 -11.25
CA ARG A 86 7.80 -13.00 -12.15
C ARG A 86 7.15 -11.77 -11.54
N GLN A 87 6.79 -10.85 -12.44
CA GLN A 87 6.18 -9.59 -12.06
C GLN A 87 4.73 -9.76 -11.60
N LEU A 88 4.34 -8.99 -10.60
CA LEU A 88 2.99 -8.86 -10.09
C LEU A 88 2.71 -7.41 -9.72
N SER A 89 1.63 -6.83 -10.26
CA SER A 89 1.13 -5.53 -9.84
C SER A 89 0.18 -5.71 -8.65
N LEU A 90 0.23 -4.80 -7.68
CA LEU A 90 -0.51 -4.89 -6.42
C LEU A 90 -1.43 -3.67 -6.25
N GLY A 91 -2.73 -3.88 -6.05
CA GLY A 91 -3.66 -2.85 -5.56
C GLY A 91 -3.62 -2.79 -4.04
N LEU A 92 -2.94 -1.78 -3.49
CA LEU A 92 -2.77 -1.61 -2.05
C LEU A 92 -3.82 -0.64 -1.48
N ILE A 93 -4.65 -1.11 -0.56
CA ILE A 93 -5.59 -0.25 0.18
C ILE A 93 -4.83 0.39 1.34
N MET A 94 -4.33 1.60 1.13
CA MET A 94 -3.27 2.18 1.97
C MET A 94 -3.69 2.47 3.42
N GLY A 95 -4.95 2.77 3.69
CA GLY A 95 -5.47 2.94 5.05
C GLY A 95 -5.54 1.62 5.84
N HIS A 96 -5.47 0.48 5.16
CA HIS A 96 -5.64 -0.85 5.74
C HIS A 96 -4.39 -1.74 5.63
N ILE A 97 -3.26 -1.21 5.17
CA ILE A 97 -1.96 -1.89 5.13
C ILE A 97 -0.94 -1.19 6.04
N GLY A 98 -0.02 -1.92 6.67
CA GLY A 98 1.08 -1.35 7.48
C GLY A 98 1.26 -1.98 8.86
N ASN A 99 0.30 -2.78 9.32
CA ASN A 99 0.32 -3.44 10.62
C ASN A 99 0.69 -4.92 10.51
N ASP A 100 0.40 -5.56 9.37
CA ASP A 100 0.82 -6.93 9.10
C ASP A 100 2.22 -6.94 8.45
N HIS A 101 3.25 -7.12 9.28
CA HIS A 101 4.64 -7.16 8.80
C HIS A 101 4.90 -8.28 7.80
N ARG A 102 4.20 -9.42 7.89
CA ARG A 102 4.39 -10.50 6.90
C ARG A 102 3.98 -10.04 5.51
N LEU A 103 2.90 -9.27 5.41
CA LEU A 103 2.43 -8.69 4.16
C LEU A 103 3.32 -7.53 3.75
N VAL A 104 3.58 -6.57 4.64
CA VAL A 104 4.43 -5.39 4.35
C VAL A 104 5.83 -5.79 3.91
N ASP A 105 6.48 -6.73 4.60
CA ASP A 105 7.83 -7.19 4.27
C ASP A 105 7.84 -7.99 2.96
N LYS A 106 6.78 -8.76 2.66
CA LYS A 106 6.66 -9.46 1.38
C LYS A 106 6.45 -8.51 0.21
N VAL A 107 5.64 -7.47 0.41
CA VAL A 107 5.47 -6.39 -0.57
C VAL A 107 6.81 -5.69 -0.78
N ARG A 108 7.53 -5.35 0.30
CA ARG A 108 8.86 -4.72 0.23
C ARG A 108 9.90 -5.60 -0.46
N ASP A 109 9.96 -6.91 -0.17
CA ASP A 109 10.86 -7.86 -0.83
C ASP A 109 10.61 -7.87 -2.34
N GLY A 110 9.36 -8.03 -2.77
CA GLY A 110 9.03 -8.03 -4.18
C GLY A 110 9.36 -6.72 -4.88
N ILE A 111 9.10 -5.57 -4.26
CA ILE A 111 9.48 -4.25 -4.80
C ILE A 111 11.00 -4.15 -4.93
N SER A 112 11.75 -4.51 -3.87
CA SER A 112 13.22 -4.42 -3.86
C SER A 112 13.90 -5.28 -4.94
N ARG A 113 13.25 -6.39 -5.32
CA ARG A 113 13.69 -7.30 -6.39
C ARG A 113 13.22 -6.87 -7.79
N GLY A 114 12.49 -5.76 -7.90
CA GLY A 114 11.88 -5.31 -9.17
C GLY A 114 10.80 -6.27 -9.69
N LEU A 115 10.24 -7.11 -8.82
CA LEU A 115 9.20 -8.08 -9.15
C LEU A 115 7.81 -7.56 -8.82
N PHE A 116 7.63 -6.75 -7.78
CA PHE A 116 6.34 -6.17 -7.46
C PHE A 116 6.27 -4.70 -7.85
N GLU A 117 5.13 -4.33 -8.43
CA GLU A 117 4.75 -2.96 -8.72
C GLU A 117 3.57 -2.58 -7.82
N SER A 118 3.69 -1.52 -7.02
CA SER A 118 2.57 -1.08 -6.18
C SER A 118 1.71 -0.03 -6.86
N GLY A 119 0.46 -0.39 -7.11
CA GLY A 119 -0.66 0.50 -7.39
C GLY A 119 -1.35 0.94 -6.10
N LEU A 120 -1.93 2.14 -6.14
CA LEU A 120 -2.69 2.70 -5.03
C LEU A 120 -4.18 2.40 -5.24
N GLU A 121 -4.79 1.69 -4.29
CA GLU A 121 -6.22 1.36 -4.25
C GLU A 121 -6.96 2.21 -3.21
N GLY A 122 -6.65 3.50 -3.22
CA GLY A 122 -7.18 4.50 -2.30
C GLY A 122 -6.69 4.37 -0.86
N TRP A 123 -7.11 5.33 -0.03
CA TRP A 123 -6.94 5.24 1.43
C TRP A 123 -7.94 4.25 2.04
N HIS A 124 -9.20 4.36 1.67
CA HIS A 124 -10.27 3.41 2.03
C HIS A 124 -10.91 2.81 0.79
N TYR A 125 -11.55 1.65 0.95
CA TYR A 125 -12.26 0.95 -0.12
C TYR A 125 -13.66 1.58 -0.41
N VAL A 126 -13.66 2.81 -0.91
CA VAL A 126 -14.87 3.64 -1.14
C VAL A 126 -15.08 3.96 -2.61
N ASN A 127 -16.35 4.11 -3.01
CA ASN A 127 -16.68 4.47 -4.39
C ASN A 127 -16.31 5.94 -4.65
N TYR A 128 -15.23 6.19 -5.40
CA TYR A 128 -14.73 7.53 -5.68
C TYR A 128 -15.75 8.43 -6.40
N THR A 129 -16.64 7.86 -7.21
CA THR A 129 -17.71 8.64 -7.88
C THR A 129 -18.73 9.25 -6.91
N LYS A 130 -18.67 8.89 -5.62
CA LYS A 130 -19.50 9.45 -4.55
C LYS A 130 -18.79 10.50 -3.70
N LEU A 131 -17.50 10.73 -3.94
CA LEU A 131 -16.69 11.71 -3.25
C LEU A 131 -16.52 12.97 -4.08
N SER A 132 -16.34 14.11 -3.42
CA SER A 132 -15.89 15.34 -4.06
C SER A 132 -14.47 15.21 -4.61
N GLU A 133 -14.11 16.07 -5.57
CA GLU A 133 -12.75 16.14 -6.13
C GLU A 133 -11.67 16.27 -5.03
N GLN A 134 -11.91 17.11 -4.01
CA GLN A 134 -10.97 17.32 -2.91
C GLN A 134 -10.80 16.08 -2.02
N GLU A 135 -11.88 15.35 -1.74
CA GLU A 135 -11.83 14.11 -0.95
C GLU A 135 -11.07 13.01 -1.71
N GLN A 136 -11.28 12.91 -3.03
CA GLN A 136 -10.51 11.99 -3.88
C GLN A 136 -9.02 12.36 -3.87
N GLU A 137 -8.69 13.64 -4.03
CA GLU A 137 -7.30 14.13 -3.97
C GLU A 137 -6.65 13.86 -2.60
N SER A 138 -7.37 14.06 -1.49
CA SER A 138 -6.85 13.76 -0.15
C SER A 138 -6.56 12.26 0.02
N SER A 139 -7.48 11.39 -0.41
CA SER A 139 -7.29 9.94 -0.36
C SER A 139 -6.06 9.47 -1.16
N LEU A 140 -5.86 10.00 -2.37
CA LEU A 140 -4.68 9.69 -3.18
C LEU A 140 -3.39 10.19 -2.51
N ARG A 141 -3.40 11.42 -1.99
CA ARG A 141 -2.23 12.02 -1.32
C ARG A 141 -1.85 11.29 -0.04
N GLU A 142 -2.82 10.97 0.81
CA GLU A 142 -2.61 10.24 2.07
C GLU A 142 -2.09 8.84 1.80
N GLY A 143 -2.71 8.13 0.85
CA GLY A 143 -2.25 6.80 0.44
C GLY A 143 -0.82 6.83 -0.09
N ASN A 144 -0.47 7.78 -0.97
CA ASN A 144 0.88 7.90 -1.50
C ASN A 144 1.91 8.35 -0.46
N ASN A 145 1.52 9.20 0.50
CA ASN A 145 2.40 9.57 1.61
C ASN A 145 2.73 8.34 2.48
N LYS A 146 1.74 7.50 2.77
CA LYS A 146 1.96 6.27 3.53
C LYS A 146 2.71 5.21 2.70
N MET A 147 2.50 5.15 1.39
CA MET A 147 3.23 4.26 0.49
C MET A 147 4.71 4.63 0.44
N GLN A 148 4.99 5.93 0.34
CA GLN A 148 6.35 6.48 0.42
C GLN A 148 7.01 6.09 1.75
N PHE A 149 6.27 6.18 2.85
CA PHE A 149 6.75 5.81 4.18
C PHE A 149 7.03 4.30 4.30
N LEU A 150 6.12 3.43 3.86
CA LEU A 150 6.25 1.97 4.03
C LEU A 150 7.23 1.32 3.05
N PHE A 151 7.30 1.83 1.83
CA PHE A 151 7.94 1.18 0.69
C PHE A 151 8.95 2.06 -0.06
N GLY A 152 9.24 3.27 0.44
CA GLY A 152 10.29 4.13 -0.11
C GLY A 152 9.94 4.82 -1.43
N HIS A 153 8.70 4.70 -1.93
CA HIS A 153 8.27 5.37 -3.15
C HIS A 153 6.76 5.66 -3.18
N LYS A 154 6.35 6.61 -4.03
CA LYS A 154 4.94 6.88 -4.36
C LYS A 154 4.53 6.09 -5.60
N SER A 155 3.25 5.73 -5.69
CA SER A 155 2.68 5.16 -6.90
C SER A 155 2.18 6.25 -7.85
N GLN A 156 2.39 6.03 -9.14
CA GLN A 156 1.73 6.77 -10.21
C GLN A 156 0.50 6.04 -10.77
N ILE A 157 0.17 4.87 -10.21
CA ILE A 157 -0.85 3.96 -10.69
C ILE A 157 -2.04 4.00 -9.74
N LEU A 158 -3.21 4.35 -10.27
CA LEU A 158 -4.48 4.26 -9.56
C LEU A 158 -5.21 2.98 -9.98
N ILE A 159 -5.49 2.13 -9.01
CA ILE A 159 -6.50 1.07 -9.12
C ILE A 159 -7.71 1.62 -8.36
N PRO A 160 -8.76 2.12 -9.03
CA PRO A 160 -9.82 2.83 -8.35
C PRO A 160 -10.66 1.83 -7.54
N PRO A 161 -10.93 2.10 -6.24
CA PRO A 161 -11.71 1.16 -5.44
C PRO A 161 -13.09 0.91 -6.05
N LYS A 162 -13.50 -0.36 -6.10
CA LYS A 162 -14.73 -0.82 -6.77
C LYS A 162 -14.75 -0.61 -8.29
N GLY A 163 -13.61 -0.32 -8.91
CA GLY A 163 -13.45 -0.24 -10.36
C GLY A 163 -14.18 0.93 -11.03
N VAL A 164 -14.38 2.05 -10.34
CA VAL A 164 -15.20 3.17 -10.83
C VAL A 164 -14.50 4.52 -10.72
N VAL A 165 -14.60 5.33 -11.79
CA VAL A 165 -13.94 6.64 -11.90
C VAL A 165 -14.90 7.72 -12.46
N ASN A 166 -14.64 8.99 -12.17
CA ASN A 166 -15.30 10.14 -12.79
C ASN A 166 -14.28 11.22 -13.18
N GLU A 167 -14.73 12.32 -13.81
CA GLU A 167 -13.83 13.41 -14.25
C GLU A 167 -13.03 14.02 -13.09
N ASP A 168 -13.62 14.03 -11.88
CA ASP A 168 -12.96 14.53 -10.68
C ASP A 168 -11.83 13.58 -10.24
N THR A 169 -11.98 12.26 -10.42
CA THR A 169 -10.91 11.29 -10.20
C THR A 169 -9.68 11.63 -11.02
N LEU A 170 -9.84 11.98 -12.30
CA LEU A 170 -8.69 12.34 -13.11
C LEU A 170 -8.05 13.67 -12.73
N LYS A 171 -8.85 14.66 -12.32
CA LYS A 171 -8.29 15.92 -11.80
C LYS A 171 -7.48 15.65 -10.54
N ALA A 172 -7.99 14.79 -9.66
CA ALA A 172 -7.30 14.39 -8.44
C ALA A 172 -6.00 13.62 -8.75
N MET A 173 -6.01 12.71 -9.73
CA MET A 173 -4.81 12.01 -10.21
C MET A 173 -3.75 12.98 -10.73
N ASP A 174 -4.13 13.87 -11.66
CA ASP A 174 -3.25 14.86 -12.28
C ASP A 174 -2.57 15.74 -11.20
N ARG A 175 -3.36 16.25 -10.24
CA ARG A 175 -2.83 17.03 -9.11
C ARG A 175 -1.98 16.24 -8.13
N SER A 176 -2.17 14.92 -8.07
CA SER A 176 -1.39 14.02 -7.20
C SER A 176 -0.17 13.42 -7.90
N GLY A 177 0.09 13.79 -9.15
CA GLY A 177 1.22 13.27 -9.94
C GLY A 177 1.04 11.81 -10.38
N MET A 178 -0.21 11.36 -10.54
CA MET A 178 -0.53 10.01 -11.00
C MET A 178 -0.86 10.03 -12.49
N SER A 179 -0.30 9.06 -13.23
CA SER A 179 -0.28 9.06 -14.69
C SER A 179 -0.86 7.79 -15.30
N ILE A 180 -1.16 6.76 -14.50
CA ILE A 180 -1.71 5.48 -14.96
C ILE A 180 -2.96 5.13 -14.14
N PHE A 181 -4.00 4.61 -14.78
CA PHE A 181 -5.08 3.92 -14.06
C PHE A 181 -5.59 2.68 -14.80
N SER A 182 -6.10 1.74 -14.01
CA SER A 182 -6.71 0.48 -14.47
C SER A 182 -8.03 0.29 -13.75
N ASP A 183 -9.16 0.27 -14.47
CA ASP A 183 -10.49 0.07 -13.89
C ASP A 183 -11.16 -1.20 -14.43
N ILE A 184 -12.34 -1.51 -13.88
CA ILE A 184 -13.22 -2.54 -14.45
C ILE A 184 -14.08 -1.84 -15.51
N PRO A 185 -13.89 -2.15 -16.81
CA PRO A 185 -14.52 -1.36 -17.86
C PRO A 185 -16.05 -1.49 -17.83
N HIS A 186 -16.74 -0.39 -17.51
CA HIS A 186 -18.16 -0.23 -17.79
C HIS A 186 -18.34 0.25 -19.24
N THR A 187 -19.02 -0.54 -20.07
CA THR A 187 -19.02 -0.43 -21.54
C THR A 187 -19.37 0.95 -22.10
N SER A 188 -20.22 1.75 -21.45
CA SER A 188 -20.56 3.10 -21.92
C SER A 188 -19.55 4.18 -21.50
N GLN A 189 -18.90 3.99 -20.34
CA GLN A 189 -17.90 4.94 -19.83
C GLN A 189 -16.55 4.68 -20.49
N ALA A 190 -16.10 3.42 -20.56
CA ALA A 190 -14.84 3.02 -21.19
C ALA A 190 -14.69 3.57 -22.62
N GLU A 191 -15.77 3.54 -23.42
CA GLU A 191 -15.79 4.09 -24.78
C GLU A 191 -15.72 5.64 -24.83
N ALA A 192 -16.14 6.33 -23.77
CA ALA A 192 -15.96 7.78 -23.63
C ALA A 192 -14.54 8.14 -23.19
N TRP A 193 -13.95 7.37 -22.27
CA TRP A 193 -12.55 7.53 -21.84
C TRP A 193 -11.58 7.27 -23.00
N LYS A 194 -11.88 6.28 -23.85
CA LYS A 194 -11.14 5.99 -25.09
C LYS A 194 -10.99 7.16 -26.05
N LYS A 195 -11.89 8.15 -26.01
CA LYS A 195 -11.84 9.30 -26.93
C LYS A 195 -11.00 10.47 -26.43
N ASN A 196 -10.69 10.53 -25.14
CA ASN A 196 -10.14 11.73 -24.50
C ASN A 196 -8.75 11.53 -23.87
N TYR A 197 -8.28 10.27 -23.75
CA TYR A 197 -7.04 9.93 -23.04
C TYR A 197 -6.14 9.01 -23.87
N LEU A 198 -4.86 8.90 -23.47
CA LEU A 198 -3.93 7.95 -24.06
C LEU A 198 -4.33 6.54 -23.60
N VAL A 199 -5.24 5.93 -24.33
CA VAL A 199 -5.57 4.53 -24.11
C VAL A 199 -4.59 3.70 -24.89
N ALA A 200 -4.03 2.67 -24.26
CA ALA A 200 -3.22 1.65 -24.94
C ALA A 200 -3.99 0.92 -26.07
N ASP A 201 -5.30 1.14 -26.13
CA ASP A 201 -6.25 0.63 -27.11
C ASP A 201 -6.47 1.62 -28.28
N ASN A 202 -5.39 1.98 -28.97
CA ASN A 202 -5.44 2.51 -30.35
C ASN A 202 -6.04 3.91 -30.61
N TYR A 203 -6.35 4.74 -29.63
CA TYR A 203 -6.89 6.10 -29.92
C TYR A 203 -5.86 7.20 -29.66
N ILE A 204 -5.16 7.63 -30.73
CA ILE A 204 -4.44 8.91 -30.73
C ILE A 204 -5.17 9.84 -31.71
N PRO A 205 -5.96 10.82 -31.24
CA PRO A 205 -6.65 11.72 -32.15
C PRO A 205 -5.63 12.54 -32.94
N ASN A 206 -5.66 12.36 -34.26
CA ASN A 206 -4.87 13.13 -35.20
C ASN A 206 -5.55 14.50 -35.37
N ASN A 207 -4.90 15.57 -34.90
CA ASN A 207 -5.32 16.99 -34.96
C ASN A 207 -6.38 17.48 -33.96
N ASP A 208 -5.94 17.95 -32.78
CA ASP A 208 -6.17 19.34 -32.36
C ASP A 208 -5.12 19.74 -31.29
N ASN A 209 -4.41 20.83 -31.53
CA ASN A 209 -3.20 21.25 -30.80
C ASN A 209 -3.49 22.18 -29.61
N SER A 210 -4.69 22.16 -29.03
CA SER A 210 -5.13 23.23 -28.13
C SER A 210 -5.63 22.82 -26.73
N ASN A 211 -5.66 21.52 -26.36
CA ASN A 211 -6.16 21.14 -25.02
C ASN A 211 -5.56 19.83 -24.45
N ARG A 212 -4.27 19.54 -24.68
CA ARG A 212 -3.58 18.36 -24.09
C ARG A 212 -3.20 18.58 -22.63
N SER A 213 -4.18 18.89 -21.78
CA SER A 213 -3.93 19.24 -20.37
C SER A 213 -3.81 18.05 -19.42
N LYS A 214 -3.98 16.79 -19.86
CA LYS A 214 -3.86 15.61 -18.99
C LYS A 214 -3.38 14.37 -19.74
N GLU A 215 -2.11 14.05 -19.62
CA GLU A 215 -1.53 12.83 -20.19
C GLU A 215 -1.66 11.69 -19.18
N ILE A 216 -2.87 11.12 -19.08
CA ILE A 216 -3.14 9.94 -18.25
C ILE A 216 -3.27 8.72 -19.17
N ILE A 217 -2.60 7.63 -18.81
CA ILE A 217 -2.60 6.34 -19.50
C ILE A 217 -3.67 5.44 -18.87
N TYR A 218 -4.56 4.92 -19.70
CA TYR A 218 -5.65 4.03 -19.29
C TYR A 218 -5.39 2.60 -19.76
N LEU A 219 -5.33 1.66 -18.81
CA LEU A 219 -5.03 0.24 -19.01
C LEU A 219 -6.11 -0.62 -18.31
N PRO A 220 -7.32 -0.79 -18.89
CA PRO A 220 -8.41 -1.50 -18.22
C PRO A 220 -8.14 -2.99 -17.99
N TYR A 221 -8.81 -3.54 -16.97
CA TYR A 221 -8.93 -4.98 -16.81
C TYR A 221 -9.58 -5.61 -18.04
N SER A 222 -8.90 -6.60 -18.62
CA SER A 222 -9.36 -7.28 -19.82
C SER A 222 -10.01 -8.63 -19.51
N THR A 223 -9.67 -9.22 -18.36
CA THR A 223 -10.28 -10.44 -17.84
C THR A 223 -9.98 -10.58 -16.34
N SER A 224 -10.60 -11.55 -15.67
CA SER A 224 -10.41 -11.88 -14.26
C SER A 224 -10.17 -13.38 -14.07
N PHE A 225 -9.44 -13.75 -13.02
CA PHE A 225 -9.07 -15.14 -12.72
C PHE A 225 -10.27 -16.00 -12.33
N LYS A 226 -11.26 -15.40 -11.64
CA LYS A 226 -12.60 -15.97 -11.43
C LYS A 226 -13.66 -15.07 -12.05
N ASN A 227 -14.84 -15.62 -12.30
CA ASN A 227 -15.98 -14.85 -12.78
C ASN A 227 -16.75 -14.26 -11.59
N TYR A 228 -17.14 -12.99 -11.71
CA TYR A 228 -17.90 -12.28 -10.70
C TYR A 228 -19.29 -11.96 -11.24
N THR A 229 -20.34 -12.45 -10.58
CA THR A 229 -21.73 -12.15 -10.99
C THR A 229 -22.57 -11.91 -9.75
N ASN A 230 -23.20 -10.73 -9.65
CA ASN A 230 -24.03 -10.33 -8.51
C ASN A 230 -23.34 -10.51 -7.14
N GLY A 231 -22.04 -10.19 -7.06
CA GLY A 231 -21.25 -10.35 -5.84
C GLY A 231 -20.88 -11.80 -5.48
N LYS A 232 -21.13 -12.77 -6.37
CA LYS A 232 -20.70 -14.16 -6.20
C LYS A 232 -19.52 -14.48 -7.10
N VAL A 233 -18.62 -15.33 -6.58
CA VAL A 233 -17.43 -15.81 -7.26
C VAL A 233 -17.72 -17.18 -7.88
N TYR A 234 -17.39 -17.32 -9.16
CA TYR A 234 -17.55 -18.56 -9.91
C TYR A 234 -16.21 -18.99 -10.50
N GLY A 235 -15.94 -20.29 -10.44
CA GLY A 235 -14.78 -20.88 -11.09
C GLY A 235 -14.73 -20.55 -12.58
N LYS A 236 -13.52 -20.31 -13.08
CA LYS A 236 -13.22 -20.11 -14.49
C LYS A 236 -12.20 -21.17 -14.92
N SER A 237 -12.39 -21.74 -16.10
CA SER A 237 -11.45 -22.77 -16.57
C SER A 237 -10.14 -22.13 -17.02
N LEU A 238 -9.05 -22.87 -16.86
CA LEU A 238 -7.72 -22.49 -17.35
C LEU A 238 -7.76 -22.11 -18.84
N ASN A 239 -8.35 -22.98 -19.68
CA ASN A 239 -8.44 -22.75 -21.12
C ASN A 239 -9.22 -21.48 -21.47
N SER A 240 -10.37 -21.24 -20.83
CA SER A 240 -11.16 -20.01 -21.06
C SER A 240 -10.37 -18.76 -20.71
N THR A 241 -9.63 -18.79 -19.59
CA THR A 241 -8.80 -17.66 -19.15
C THR A 241 -7.67 -17.39 -20.14
N VAL A 242 -6.99 -18.45 -20.60
CA VAL A 242 -5.92 -18.34 -21.62
C VAL A 242 -6.46 -17.83 -22.96
N GLU A 243 -7.62 -18.32 -23.42
CA GLU A 243 -8.25 -17.85 -24.66
C GLU A 243 -8.64 -16.37 -24.58
N GLU A 244 -9.22 -15.93 -23.46
CA GLU A 244 -9.55 -14.51 -23.26
C GLU A 244 -8.31 -13.63 -23.22
N ILE A 245 -7.24 -14.05 -22.55
CA ILE A 245 -5.95 -13.32 -22.54
C ILE A 245 -5.41 -13.21 -23.97
N GLN A 246 -5.38 -14.31 -24.73
CA GLN A 246 -4.90 -14.29 -26.11
C GLN A 246 -5.75 -13.39 -27.01
N ASN A 247 -7.09 -13.46 -26.90
CA ASN A 247 -7.98 -12.62 -27.68
C ASN A 247 -7.76 -11.13 -27.39
N ASN A 248 -7.52 -10.77 -26.13
CA ASN A 248 -7.19 -9.40 -25.74
C ASN A 248 -5.82 -8.97 -26.28
N ILE A 249 -4.80 -9.84 -26.20
CA ILE A 249 -3.48 -9.56 -26.79
C ILE A 249 -3.58 -9.37 -28.32
N ASP A 250 -4.35 -10.20 -29.01
CA ASP A 250 -4.52 -10.12 -30.46
C ASP A 250 -5.24 -8.83 -30.88
N THR A 251 -6.18 -8.37 -30.05
CA THR A 251 -7.00 -7.17 -30.32
C THR A 251 -6.29 -5.88 -29.90
N PHE A 252 -5.69 -5.87 -28.71
CA PHE A 252 -5.22 -4.67 -28.01
C PHE A 252 -3.70 -4.64 -27.82
N GLY A 253 -2.99 -5.74 -28.10
CA GLY A 253 -1.54 -5.85 -27.96
C GLY A 253 -1.07 -6.31 -26.57
N TYR A 254 -1.96 -6.31 -25.58
CA TYR A 254 -1.72 -6.68 -24.18
C TYR A 254 -3.01 -7.25 -23.53
N ALA A 255 -2.88 -7.77 -22.31
CA ALA A 255 -4.01 -8.10 -21.43
C ALA A 255 -3.70 -7.68 -19.99
N VAL A 256 -4.74 -7.40 -19.19
CA VAL A 256 -4.65 -7.19 -17.74
C VAL A 256 -5.60 -8.16 -17.06
N LEU A 257 -5.04 -9.05 -16.25
CA LEU A 257 -5.76 -10.10 -15.54
C LEU A 257 -5.89 -9.72 -14.05
N LEU A 258 -7.12 -9.52 -13.61
CA LEU A 258 -7.47 -9.24 -12.23
C LEU A 258 -7.50 -10.52 -11.37
N ILE A 259 -6.86 -10.46 -10.21
CA ILE A 259 -6.89 -11.45 -9.13
C ILE A 259 -7.26 -10.72 -7.83
N HIS A 260 -8.10 -11.34 -7.01
CA HIS A 260 -8.34 -10.90 -5.63
C HIS A 260 -7.91 -11.99 -4.63
N PRO A 261 -7.71 -11.67 -3.33
CA PRO A 261 -7.32 -12.65 -2.32
C PRO A 261 -8.31 -13.82 -2.23
N GLN A 262 -9.62 -13.55 -2.33
CA GLN A 262 -10.67 -14.56 -2.31
C GLN A 262 -10.62 -15.56 -3.48
N ASP A 263 -9.93 -15.24 -4.57
CA ASP A 263 -9.88 -16.10 -5.76
C ASP A 263 -9.18 -17.44 -5.52
N ILE A 264 -8.30 -17.50 -4.50
CA ILE A 264 -7.65 -18.74 -4.06
C ILE A 264 -7.98 -19.08 -2.61
N ALA A 265 -8.94 -18.40 -1.98
CA ALA A 265 -9.37 -18.69 -0.62
C ALA A 265 -10.34 -19.87 -0.59
N THR A 266 -10.34 -20.61 0.50
CA THR A 266 -11.29 -21.71 0.71
C THR A 266 -12.69 -21.13 0.93
N LEU A 267 -13.69 -21.63 0.20
CA LEU A 267 -15.08 -21.23 0.38
C LEU A 267 -15.79 -22.17 1.35
N ASN A 268 -16.28 -21.62 2.46
CA ASN A 268 -17.17 -22.36 3.35
C ASN A 268 -18.58 -22.40 2.74
N ASN A 269 -18.98 -23.56 2.22
CA ASN A 269 -20.27 -23.75 1.56
C ASN A 269 -21.48 -23.65 2.50
N GLN A 270 -21.28 -23.74 3.83
CA GLN A 270 -22.37 -23.64 4.79
C GLN A 270 -22.70 -22.17 5.11
N THR A 271 -21.67 -21.36 5.30
CA THR A 271 -21.79 -19.92 5.64
C THR A 271 -21.73 -19.02 4.40
N ASN A 272 -21.34 -19.56 3.25
CA ASN A 272 -21.07 -18.83 2.01
C ASN A 272 -20.06 -17.68 2.24
N SER A 273 -19.03 -17.93 3.04
CA SER A 273 -17.96 -17.00 3.38
C SER A 273 -16.58 -17.58 3.02
N PHE A 274 -15.64 -16.71 2.67
CA PHE A 274 -14.24 -17.10 2.45
C PHE A 274 -13.53 -17.27 3.80
N GLU A 275 -12.74 -18.33 3.91
CA GLU A 275 -11.88 -18.61 5.06
C GLU A 275 -10.44 -18.19 4.74
N ASP A 276 -9.68 -17.80 5.76
CA ASP A 276 -8.27 -17.43 5.63
C ASP A 276 -7.36 -18.66 5.45
N THR A 277 -7.69 -19.49 4.47
CA THR A 277 -6.97 -20.70 4.09
C THR A 277 -6.95 -20.81 2.58
N VAL A 278 -5.83 -21.26 2.03
CA VAL A 278 -5.65 -21.38 0.58
C VAL A 278 -6.33 -22.64 0.05
N ASP A 279 -7.19 -22.49 -0.95
CA ASP A 279 -7.69 -23.61 -1.75
C ASP A 279 -6.56 -24.17 -2.63
N PRO A 280 -6.13 -25.44 -2.43
CA PRO A 280 -5.00 -25.99 -3.18
C PRO A 280 -5.27 -26.16 -4.67
N SER A 281 -6.53 -26.31 -5.08
CA SER A 281 -6.91 -26.43 -6.49
C SER A 281 -6.78 -25.10 -7.22
N ASP A 282 -7.27 -24.03 -6.60
CA ASP A 282 -7.19 -22.70 -7.19
C ASP A 282 -5.76 -22.17 -7.23
N LEU A 283 -4.94 -22.45 -6.21
CA LEU A 283 -3.50 -22.19 -6.27
C LEU A 283 -2.82 -22.94 -7.43
N ARG A 284 -3.14 -24.24 -7.62
CA ARG A 284 -2.60 -25.01 -8.77
C ARG A 284 -3.05 -24.44 -10.10
N ASN A 285 -4.28 -23.96 -10.20
CA ASN A 285 -4.80 -23.32 -11.40
C ASN A 285 -4.04 -22.03 -11.71
N LEU A 286 -3.74 -21.20 -10.70
CA LEU A 286 -2.92 -19.99 -10.86
C LEU A 286 -1.51 -20.32 -11.37
N MET A 287 -0.85 -21.30 -10.75
CA MET A 287 0.47 -21.76 -11.18
C MET A 287 0.42 -22.29 -12.62
N SER A 288 -0.57 -23.11 -12.96
CA SER A 288 -0.74 -23.68 -14.31
C SER A 288 -1.05 -22.61 -15.36
N LEU A 289 -1.76 -21.55 -14.97
CA LEU A 289 -2.04 -20.41 -15.83
C LEU A 289 -0.75 -19.68 -16.21
N ILE A 290 0.09 -19.36 -15.22
CA ILE A 290 1.40 -18.75 -15.46
C ILE A 290 2.22 -19.63 -16.41
N ASP A 291 2.39 -20.91 -16.07
CA ASP A 291 3.19 -21.86 -16.88
C ASP A 291 2.66 -21.97 -18.33
N THR A 292 1.32 -21.97 -18.50
CA THR A 292 0.69 -22.07 -19.82
C THR A 292 0.93 -20.82 -20.66
N LEU A 293 0.78 -19.63 -20.09
CA LEU A 293 0.99 -18.36 -20.80
C LEU A 293 2.45 -18.23 -21.23
N GLU A 294 3.39 -18.57 -20.36
CA GLU A 294 4.82 -18.57 -20.69
C GLU A 294 5.17 -19.58 -21.78
N SER A 295 4.59 -20.79 -21.73
CA SER A 295 4.80 -21.81 -22.78
C SER A 295 4.29 -21.36 -24.16
N LYS A 296 3.34 -20.42 -24.19
CA LYS A 296 2.82 -19.77 -25.39
C LYS A 296 3.63 -18.53 -25.81
N GLY A 297 4.71 -18.20 -25.09
CA GLY A 297 5.54 -17.03 -25.34
C GLY A 297 4.89 -15.71 -24.93
N ILE A 298 3.84 -15.75 -24.09
CA ILE A 298 3.22 -14.54 -23.55
C ILE A 298 4.05 -14.09 -22.35
N ARG A 299 4.54 -12.85 -22.40
CA ARG A 299 5.38 -12.27 -21.35
C ARG A 299 4.53 -11.78 -20.18
N LEU A 300 4.95 -12.02 -18.94
CA LEU A 300 4.37 -11.33 -17.77
C LEU A 300 5.03 -9.95 -17.65
N SER A 301 4.23 -8.90 -17.51
CA SER A 301 4.65 -7.49 -17.50
C SER A 301 3.99 -6.74 -16.33
N SER A 302 4.37 -5.48 -16.16
CA SER A 302 3.77 -4.51 -15.23
C SER A 302 3.05 -3.38 -15.98
N PHE A 303 2.25 -2.58 -15.25
CA PHE A 303 1.60 -1.39 -15.80
C PHE A 303 2.63 -0.36 -16.29
N SER A 304 3.70 -0.13 -15.53
CA SER A 304 4.75 0.83 -15.86
C SER A 304 5.53 0.42 -17.11
N GLU A 305 5.87 -0.86 -17.27
CA GLU A 305 6.54 -1.34 -18.48
C GLU A 305 5.70 -1.12 -19.73
N LEU A 306 4.40 -1.47 -19.66
CA LEU A 306 3.50 -1.27 -20.79
C LEU A 306 3.30 0.23 -21.08
N ALA A 307 3.14 1.05 -20.04
CA ALA A 307 3.04 2.50 -20.16
C ALA A 307 4.30 3.10 -20.83
N PHE A 308 5.48 2.60 -20.47
CA PHE A 308 6.75 2.98 -21.11
C PHE A 308 6.78 2.62 -22.59
N ASP A 309 6.44 1.38 -22.95
CA ASP A 309 6.40 0.92 -24.34
C ASP A 309 5.45 1.78 -25.19
N ILE A 310 4.31 2.18 -24.62
CA ILE A 310 3.33 3.06 -25.28
C ILE A 310 3.93 4.43 -25.54
N VAL A 311 4.47 5.07 -24.50
CA VAL A 311 5.04 6.42 -24.61
C VAL A 311 6.25 6.46 -25.53
N ASP A 312 7.14 5.45 -25.47
CA ASP A 312 8.30 5.35 -26.35
C ASP A 312 7.86 5.19 -27.81
N THR A 313 6.89 4.32 -28.07
CA THR A 313 6.30 4.15 -29.41
C THR A 313 5.73 5.47 -29.93
N ILE A 314 4.96 6.21 -29.11
CA ILE A 314 4.39 7.51 -29.48
C ILE A 314 5.49 8.52 -29.83
N LYS A 315 6.54 8.61 -28.99
CA LYS A 315 7.69 9.51 -29.23
C LYS A 315 8.45 9.14 -30.49
N SER A 316 8.67 7.84 -30.75
CA SER A 316 9.36 7.35 -31.96
C SER A 316 8.67 7.75 -33.27
N LYS A 317 7.35 7.98 -33.21
CA LYS A 317 6.51 8.44 -34.33
C LYS A 317 6.50 9.96 -34.50
N GLY A 318 7.28 10.70 -33.70
CA GLY A 318 7.38 12.15 -33.78
C GLY A 318 6.20 12.90 -33.14
N ILE A 319 5.34 12.20 -32.39
CA ILE A 319 4.23 12.83 -31.66
C ILE A 319 4.80 13.45 -30.38
N ARG A 320 4.66 14.77 -30.25
CA ARG A 320 5.09 15.48 -29.03
C ARG A 320 4.10 15.23 -27.91
N LEU A 321 4.58 14.64 -26.82
CA LEU A 321 3.91 14.61 -25.54
C LEU A 321 4.29 15.86 -24.73
N SER A 322 3.44 16.24 -23.78
CA SER A 322 3.68 17.33 -22.86
C SER A 322 4.90 17.02 -21.99
N SER A 323 5.56 18.06 -21.50
CA SER A 323 6.71 17.89 -20.60
C SER A 323 6.34 17.41 -19.20
N SER A 324 5.05 17.30 -18.86
CA SER A 324 4.58 16.90 -17.52
C SER A 324 4.32 15.40 -17.39
N LEU A 325 4.37 14.61 -18.47
CA LEU A 325 4.31 13.15 -18.39
C LEU A 325 5.66 12.59 -17.95
N GLU A 326 5.87 12.55 -16.64
CA GLU A 326 6.91 11.74 -16.02
C GLU A 326 6.36 10.33 -15.83
N LEU A 327 6.85 9.38 -16.62
CA LEU A 327 6.56 7.97 -16.40
C LEU A 327 7.34 7.45 -15.19
N PRO A 328 6.88 6.36 -14.54
CA PRO A 328 7.67 5.66 -13.55
C PRO A 328 9.01 5.27 -14.18
N LYS A 329 10.13 5.67 -13.56
CA LYS A 329 11.43 5.15 -13.99
C LYS A 329 11.45 3.66 -13.67
N ILE A 330 11.63 2.83 -14.70
CA ILE A 330 11.98 1.42 -14.50
C ILE A 330 13.41 1.43 -13.96
N GLU A 331 13.55 1.57 -12.64
CA GLU A 331 14.83 1.39 -11.98
C GLU A 331 15.15 -0.10 -12.01
N ASN A 332 15.87 -0.53 -13.04
CA ASN A 332 16.80 -1.63 -12.83
C ASN A 332 17.68 -1.19 -11.66
N VAL A 333 17.56 -1.85 -10.51
CA VAL A 333 18.44 -1.66 -9.36
C VAL A 333 19.83 -2.19 -9.75
N SER A 334 20.50 -1.43 -10.62
CA SER A 334 21.94 -1.41 -10.75
C SER A 334 22.40 -0.20 -9.95
N THR A 335 23.18 -0.50 -8.93
CA THR A 335 23.80 0.43 -7.99
C THR A 335 24.39 1.66 -8.68
N THR A 336 23.67 2.79 -8.65
CA THR A 336 24.29 4.12 -8.78
C THR A 336 23.55 5.09 -7.88
N SER A 337 24.15 5.36 -6.72
CA SER A 337 23.83 6.46 -5.84
C SER A 337 23.96 7.78 -6.61
N SER A 338 22.84 8.43 -6.92
CA SER A 338 22.86 9.85 -7.27
C SER A 338 22.36 10.63 -6.06
N SER A 339 23.31 11.38 -5.48
CA SER A 339 23.12 12.31 -4.38
C SER A 339 22.13 13.41 -4.78
N SER A 340 20.93 13.38 -4.21
CA SER A 340 20.09 14.57 -4.09
C SER A 340 20.15 15.04 -2.64
N ASN A 341 20.45 16.32 -2.47
CA ASN A 341 20.65 16.99 -1.18
C ASN A 341 19.39 16.89 -0.30
N PHE A 342 19.40 15.97 0.67
CA PHE A 342 18.51 16.00 1.83
C PHE A 342 19.35 16.18 3.09
N SER A 343 19.70 17.45 3.33
CA SER A 343 20.43 17.93 4.51
C SER A 343 19.47 18.37 5.63
N SER A 344 18.23 17.85 5.73
CA SER A 344 17.28 18.41 6.70
C SER A 344 16.51 17.45 7.60
N LEU A 345 16.83 16.16 7.63
CA LEU A 345 16.32 15.20 8.62
C LEU A 345 17.44 14.16 8.84
N VAL A 346 18.48 14.43 9.63
CA VAL A 346 18.67 14.19 11.08
C VAL A 346 20.17 14.58 11.33
N PRO A 347 20.58 15.28 12.42
CA PRO A 347 20.30 14.90 13.80
C PRO A 347 19.69 15.98 14.68
N VAL A 348 19.05 15.47 15.74
CA VAL A 348 18.87 16.08 17.05
C VAL A 348 19.83 17.26 17.26
N SER A 349 19.27 18.40 17.64
CA SER A 349 20.05 19.60 17.92
C SER A 349 21.21 19.29 18.87
N GLU A 350 22.38 19.88 18.60
CA GLU A 350 23.61 19.78 19.39
C GLU A 350 23.45 20.22 20.87
N ARG A 351 22.24 20.54 21.34
CA ARG A 351 21.98 21.04 22.70
C ARG A 351 21.62 19.99 23.74
N PHE A 352 21.27 18.77 23.35
CA PHE A 352 20.92 17.71 24.31
C PHE A 352 21.73 16.42 24.14
N ASN A 353 22.88 16.51 23.47
CA ASN A 353 23.85 15.42 23.49
C ASN A 353 24.50 15.37 24.87
N GLU A 354 23.88 14.65 25.81
CA GLU A 354 24.58 14.18 27.00
C GLU A 354 25.75 13.36 26.49
N SER A 355 26.93 13.98 26.49
CA SER A 355 28.15 13.63 25.73
C SER A 355 28.75 12.22 25.95
N ASN A 356 27.99 11.29 26.55
CA ASN A 356 28.45 9.98 26.98
C ASN A 356 27.39 8.87 26.87
N LEU A 357 26.22 9.09 26.25
CA LEU A 357 25.22 8.03 26.05
C LEU A 357 25.50 7.15 24.83
N GLY A 358 26.04 7.76 23.76
CA GLY A 358 26.29 7.11 22.48
C GLY A 358 27.56 6.28 22.46
N SER A 359 27.68 5.43 21.43
CA SER A 359 28.88 4.64 21.22
C SER A 359 30.03 5.46 20.58
N PRO A 360 31.30 5.31 21.01
CA PRO A 360 32.42 5.99 20.37
C PRO A 360 32.79 5.38 18.99
N ASP A 361 32.29 4.18 18.66
CA ASP A 361 32.54 3.49 17.40
C ASP A 361 31.29 3.47 16.48
N ALA A 362 30.71 4.65 16.27
CA ALA A 362 29.47 4.84 15.52
C ALA A 362 29.41 4.08 14.18
N ILE A 363 28.23 3.58 13.87
CA ILE A 363 27.87 2.96 12.61
C ILE A 363 27.69 4.06 11.56
N SER A 364 28.31 3.89 10.41
CA SER A 364 28.08 4.77 9.26
C SER A 364 26.65 4.60 8.77
N LEU A 365 25.90 5.71 8.70
CA LEU A 365 24.54 5.72 8.16
C LEU A 365 24.51 5.68 6.63
N GLN A 366 25.66 5.90 5.98
CA GLN A 366 25.74 5.92 4.52
C GLN A 366 25.43 4.55 3.93
N GLY A 367 24.46 4.49 3.02
CA GLY A 367 24.08 3.28 2.31
C GLY A 367 23.09 2.38 3.07
N LEU A 368 22.66 2.79 4.27
CA LEU A 368 21.56 2.14 4.99
C LEU A 368 20.22 2.70 4.51
N ASP A 369 19.17 1.86 4.51
CA ASP A 369 17.79 2.32 4.34
C ASP A 369 17.26 3.00 5.62
N GLU A 370 16.10 3.65 5.56
CA GLU A 370 15.54 4.43 6.67
C GLU A 370 15.34 3.58 7.95
N TYR A 371 14.88 2.33 7.81
CA TYR A 371 14.68 1.41 8.92
C TYR A 371 16.01 1.12 9.64
N HIS A 372 17.05 0.78 8.88
CA HIS A 372 18.37 0.51 9.42
C HIS A 372 19.09 1.79 9.90
N ILE A 373 18.80 2.95 9.33
CA ILE A 373 19.27 4.25 9.84
C ILE A 373 18.74 4.48 11.25
N LEU A 374 17.44 4.25 11.48
CA LEU A 374 16.82 4.43 12.78
C LEU A 374 17.40 3.46 13.82
N LEU A 375 17.57 2.17 13.47
CA LEU A 375 18.24 1.19 14.34
C LEU A 375 19.70 1.54 14.61
N ALA A 376 20.48 1.90 13.59
CA ALA A 376 21.87 2.32 13.74
C ALA A 376 21.97 3.61 14.58
N SER A 377 20.98 4.50 14.49
CA SER A 377 20.90 5.72 15.30
C SER A 377 20.70 5.42 16.77
N ILE A 378 19.97 4.35 17.14
CA ILE A 378 19.87 3.91 18.54
C ILE A 378 21.24 3.51 19.08
N TYR A 379 22.03 2.75 18.31
CA TYR A 379 23.41 2.41 18.70
C TYR A 379 24.30 3.66 18.81
N ASN A 380 24.26 4.51 17.79
CA ASN A 380 25.09 5.70 17.74
C ASN A 380 24.79 6.68 18.87
N ASN A 381 23.51 6.88 19.20
CA ASN A 381 23.09 7.88 20.17
C ASN A 381 23.04 7.35 21.61
N TYR A 382 22.76 6.06 21.81
CA TYR A 382 22.48 5.49 23.14
C TYR A 382 23.17 4.14 23.41
N GLY A 383 23.89 3.57 22.44
CA GLY A 383 24.37 2.18 22.50
C GLY A 383 25.27 1.88 23.69
N LYS A 384 26.13 2.83 24.10
CA LYS A 384 26.93 2.69 25.32
C LYS A 384 26.06 2.55 26.56
N TYR A 385 25.13 3.47 26.73
CA TYR A 385 24.25 3.49 27.89
C TYR A 385 23.37 2.25 27.97
N ILE A 386 22.78 1.86 26.84
CA ILE A 386 21.97 0.64 26.71
C ILE A 386 22.80 -0.57 27.12
N TYR A 387 24.02 -0.70 26.61
CA TYR A 387 24.88 -1.84 26.92
C TYR A 387 25.26 -1.90 28.40
N GLU A 388 25.71 -0.80 28.99
CA GLU A 388 26.10 -0.74 30.41
C GLU A 388 24.93 -1.11 31.33
N ARG A 389 23.75 -0.53 31.11
CA ARG A 389 22.54 -0.85 31.88
C ARG A 389 22.06 -2.28 31.62
N ALA A 390 22.08 -2.73 30.36
CA ALA A 390 21.65 -4.09 30.01
C ALA A 390 22.54 -5.15 30.68
N LEU A 391 23.85 -4.92 30.79
CA LEU A 391 24.75 -5.78 31.55
C LEU A 391 24.44 -5.81 33.05
N GLU A 392 24.21 -4.64 33.66
CA GLU A 392 23.84 -4.54 35.08
C GLU A 392 22.56 -5.32 35.38
N GLU A 393 21.57 -5.20 34.50
CA GLU A 393 20.30 -5.88 34.64
C GLU A 393 20.39 -7.35 34.24
N GLY A 394 21.35 -7.76 33.42
CA GLY A 394 21.45 -9.12 32.87
C GLY A 394 20.46 -9.39 31.73
N VAL A 395 20.17 -8.39 30.90
CA VAL A 395 19.31 -8.48 29.72
C VAL A 395 20.15 -8.21 28.45
N SER A 396 19.68 -8.67 27.29
CA SER A 396 20.38 -8.42 26.02
C SER A 396 20.30 -6.93 25.60
N PRO A 397 21.44 -6.28 25.31
CA PRO A 397 21.48 -4.95 24.70
C PRO A 397 20.59 -4.81 23.45
N SER A 398 20.59 -5.79 22.54
CA SER A 398 19.74 -5.71 21.34
C SER A 398 18.27 -5.85 21.65
N ALA A 399 17.88 -6.64 22.67
CA ALA A 399 16.48 -6.72 23.10
C ALA A 399 15.99 -5.36 23.60
N VAL A 400 16.81 -4.65 24.39
CA VAL A 400 16.50 -3.28 24.84
C VAL A 400 16.42 -2.31 23.66
N ALA A 401 17.43 -2.32 22.78
CA ALA A 401 17.46 -1.43 21.61
C ALA A 401 16.25 -1.66 20.69
N ALA A 402 15.88 -2.94 20.48
CA ALA A 402 14.70 -3.31 19.72
C ALA A 402 13.40 -2.82 20.37
N THR A 403 13.29 -2.89 21.70
CA THR A 403 12.12 -2.32 22.40
C THR A 403 12.02 -0.82 22.13
N LEU A 404 13.10 -0.06 22.32
CA LEU A 404 13.09 1.39 22.05
C LEU A 404 12.80 1.71 20.57
N PHE A 405 13.22 0.84 19.66
CA PHE A 405 12.89 0.96 18.25
C PHE A 405 11.39 0.76 17.98
N VAL A 406 10.78 -0.29 18.53
CA VAL A 406 9.34 -0.55 18.33
C VAL A 406 8.48 0.52 18.99
N GLU A 407 8.89 1.03 20.16
CA GLU A 407 8.13 2.03 20.91
C GLU A 407 8.17 3.43 20.29
N SER A 408 9.33 3.88 19.81
CA SER A 408 9.50 5.28 19.37
C SER A 408 10.38 5.46 18.14
N HIS A 409 10.77 4.38 17.46
CA HIS A 409 11.81 4.40 16.43
C HIS A 409 13.16 4.95 16.94
N GLY A 410 13.40 4.91 18.26
CA GLY A 410 14.60 5.49 18.87
C GLY A 410 14.59 7.01 18.97
N LEU A 411 13.44 7.66 18.78
CA LEU A 411 13.30 9.12 18.84
C LEU A 411 12.92 9.55 20.25
N ALA A 412 13.88 10.13 20.98
CA ALA A 412 13.66 10.72 22.30
C ALA A 412 12.87 12.03 22.22
N PHE A 413 13.11 12.79 21.15
CA PHE A 413 12.55 14.10 20.87
C PHE A 413 12.16 14.19 19.40
N GLY A 414 11.08 14.90 19.11
CA GLY A 414 10.64 15.25 17.76
C GLY A 414 11.54 16.31 17.11
N SER A 415 11.25 16.62 15.85
CA SER A 415 11.97 17.66 15.09
C SER A 415 11.80 19.08 15.64
N ASP A 416 10.79 19.29 16.47
CA ASP A 416 10.51 20.53 17.21
C ASP A 416 11.15 20.55 18.62
N GLU A 417 12.07 19.62 18.88
CA GLU A 417 12.78 19.42 20.15
C GLU A 417 11.91 19.03 21.35
N ARG A 418 10.60 18.82 21.15
CA ARG A 418 9.71 18.35 22.21
C ARG A 418 9.83 16.84 22.36
N MET A 419 9.65 16.35 23.59
CA MET A 419 9.68 14.91 23.88
C MET A 419 8.69 14.15 22.98
N THR A 420 9.06 12.96 22.53
CA THR A 420 8.11 12.06 21.86
C THR A 420 7.03 11.66 22.87
N ILE A 421 5.76 11.91 22.55
CA ILE A 421 4.62 11.54 23.39
C ILE A 421 3.53 10.90 22.54
N ARG A 422 2.68 10.10 23.20
CA ARG A 422 1.36 9.75 22.69
C ARG A 422 0.33 9.94 23.79
N PHE A 423 -0.74 10.64 23.47
CA PHE A 423 -1.85 10.92 24.39
C PHE A 423 -2.88 9.81 24.30
N GLU A 424 -3.26 9.22 25.43
CA GLU A 424 -4.23 8.11 25.48
C GLU A 424 -5.56 8.64 26.05
N ALA A 425 -6.50 8.99 25.17
CA ALA A 425 -7.79 9.59 25.58
C ALA A 425 -8.60 8.64 26.47
N CYS A 426 -8.46 7.34 26.28
CA CYS A 426 -9.05 6.33 27.16
C CYS A 426 -8.52 6.37 28.60
N ILE A 427 -7.23 6.63 28.76
CA ILE A 427 -6.62 6.80 30.10
C ILE A 427 -7.06 8.13 30.70
N PHE A 428 -7.08 9.19 29.91
CA PHE A 428 -7.59 10.49 30.36
C PHE A 428 -9.07 10.41 30.78
N PHE A 429 -9.89 9.63 30.06
CA PHE A 429 -11.27 9.33 30.47
C PHE A 429 -11.31 8.66 31.85
N ASN A 430 -10.51 7.60 32.04
CA ASN A 430 -10.50 6.86 33.29
C ASN A 430 -10.09 7.69 34.51
N ILE A 431 -9.17 8.64 34.32
CA ILE A 431 -8.63 9.48 35.39
C ILE A 431 -9.51 10.70 35.66
N TRP A 432 -9.99 11.38 34.60
CA TRP A 432 -10.69 12.66 34.71
C TRP A 432 -12.05 12.67 34.01
N GLY A 433 -12.14 12.11 32.80
CA GLY A 433 -13.36 12.19 31.98
C GLY A 433 -14.58 11.46 32.55
N ARG A 434 -14.39 10.44 33.40
CA ARG A 434 -15.49 9.75 34.11
C ARG A 434 -16.29 10.68 35.02
N ASP A 435 -15.61 11.64 35.64
CA ASP A 435 -16.23 12.63 36.52
C ASP A 435 -16.68 13.88 35.75
N HIS A 436 -16.22 14.04 34.51
CA HIS A 436 -16.53 15.16 33.60
C HIS A 436 -17.01 14.67 32.22
N PRO A 437 -18.08 13.83 32.16
CA PRO A 437 -18.44 13.11 30.93
C PRO A 437 -18.88 14.03 29.80
N LYS A 438 -19.42 15.21 30.12
CA LYS A 438 -19.84 16.18 29.11
C LYS A 438 -18.61 16.86 28.49
N GLU A 439 -17.74 17.42 29.31
CA GLU A 439 -16.52 18.10 28.88
C GLU A 439 -15.60 17.14 28.13
N PHE A 440 -15.48 15.90 28.60
CA PHE A 440 -14.76 14.86 27.88
C PHE A 440 -15.39 14.58 26.52
N GLY A 441 -16.71 14.28 26.46
CA GLY A 441 -17.40 13.96 25.20
C GLY A 441 -17.49 15.13 24.22
N ASP A 442 -17.34 16.36 24.69
CA ASP A 442 -17.26 17.55 23.84
C ASP A 442 -15.96 17.59 23.02
N HIS A 443 -14.87 16.96 23.48
CA HIS A 443 -13.53 17.11 22.89
C HIS A 443 -12.81 15.81 22.54
N PHE A 444 -13.10 14.71 23.22
CA PHE A 444 -12.38 13.44 23.12
C PHE A 444 -13.33 12.27 22.87
N GLN A 445 -12.87 11.28 22.11
CA GLN A 445 -13.47 9.95 22.05
C GLN A 445 -12.39 8.89 22.23
N CYS A 446 -12.63 7.98 23.17
CA CYS A 446 -11.84 6.78 23.39
C CYS A 446 -12.30 5.71 22.38
N ASN A 447 -11.51 5.51 21.32
CA ASN A 447 -11.83 4.64 20.18
C ASN A 447 -10.64 3.70 19.89
N LEU A 448 -10.13 3.00 20.91
CA LEU A 448 -8.92 2.16 20.80
C LEU A 448 -8.89 1.31 19.50
N PRO A 449 -7.79 1.33 18.73
CA PRO A 449 -6.55 2.08 18.96
C PRO A 449 -6.54 3.50 18.38
N ASN A 450 -7.64 3.97 17.79
CA ASN A 450 -7.75 5.21 17.01
C ASN A 450 -8.55 6.29 17.75
N ASP A 451 -8.03 6.78 18.88
CA ASP A 451 -8.67 7.86 19.61
C ASP A 451 -8.84 9.10 18.72
N THR A 452 -9.94 9.82 18.93
CA THR A 452 -10.24 11.03 18.15
C THR A 452 -10.41 12.23 19.06
N PHE A 453 -10.07 13.39 18.50
CA PHE A 453 -10.10 14.67 19.20
C PHE A 453 -10.73 15.76 18.32
N ARG A 454 -11.29 16.79 18.96
CA ARG A 454 -11.67 18.04 18.31
C ARG A 454 -11.48 19.23 19.22
N MET A 455 -11.09 20.36 18.62
CA MET A 455 -10.77 21.59 19.37
C MET A 455 -12.03 22.29 19.85
N SER A 456 -13.04 22.44 18.99
CA SER A 456 -14.37 22.95 19.34
C SER A 456 -15.38 21.82 19.41
N SER A 457 -16.39 21.96 20.29
CA SER A 457 -17.51 21.02 20.38
C SER A 457 -18.38 20.96 19.12
N THR A 458 -18.18 21.89 18.19
CA THR A 458 -18.85 21.93 16.88
C THR A 458 -18.02 21.35 15.75
N ASP A 459 -16.72 21.12 15.97
CA ASP A 459 -15.85 20.59 14.93
C ASP A 459 -16.08 19.09 14.73
N MET A 460 -15.62 18.58 13.59
CA MET A 460 -15.54 17.14 13.35
C MET A 460 -14.40 16.54 14.19
N PHE A 461 -14.65 15.35 14.74
CA PHE A 461 -13.60 14.54 15.36
C PHE A 461 -12.58 14.10 14.31
N VAL A 462 -11.31 14.19 14.67
CA VAL A 462 -10.19 13.75 13.84
C VAL A 462 -9.29 12.80 14.61
N GLU A 463 -8.77 11.78 13.93
CA GLU A 463 -7.69 10.94 14.46
C GLU A 463 -6.41 11.78 14.60
N TYR A 464 -5.70 11.57 15.72
CA TYR A 464 -4.47 12.30 16.04
C TYR A 464 -3.23 11.43 16.19
N HIS A 465 -3.40 10.11 16.34
CA HIS A 465 -2.27 9.19 16.47
C HIS A 465 -1.38 9.15 15.22
N GLY A 466 -0.08 8.98 15.46
CA GLY A 466 0.94 8.94 14.40
C GLY A 466 1.40 10.31 13.90
N ASP A 467 0.83 11.41 14.40
CA ASP A 467 1.26 12.77 14.10
C ASP A 467 1.74 13.47 15.39
N PRO A 468 3.06 13.65 15.59
CA PRO A 468 3.60 14.28 16.80
C PRO A 468 3.03 15.66 17.09
N SER A 469 2.70 16.45 16.07
CA SER A 469 2.14 17.78 16.26
C SER A 469 0.72 17.72 16.80
N LYS A 470 -0.07 16.74 16.34
CA LYS A 470 -1.42 16.52 16.86
C LYS A 470 -1.37 15.93 18.27
N GLU A 471 -0.53 14.95 18.55
CA GLU A 471 -0.34 14.37 19.88
C GLU A 471 -0.09 15.46 20.94
N TRP A 472 0.87 16.35 20.67
CA TRP A 472 1.14 17.49 21.53
C TRP A 472 -0.03 18.48 21.61
N LYS A 473 -0.76 18.72 20.51
CA LYS A 473 -1.91 19.63 20.53
C LYS A 473 -3.02 19.11 21.44
N VAL A 474 -3.32 17.81 21.37
CA VAL A 474 -4.33 17.16 22.22
C VAL A 474 -3.88 17.18 23.68
N PHE A 475 -2.61 16.86 23.93
CA PHE A 475 -2.04 16.90 25.27
C PHE A 475 -2.10 18.30 25.90
N GLU A 476 -1.68 19.36 25.19
CA GLU A 476 -1.73 20.72 25.72
C GLU A 476 -3.18 21.17 26.00
N PHE A 477 -4.13 20.79 25.15
CA PHE A 477 -5.55 21.04 25.42
C PHE A 477 -6.03 20.30 26.67
N ALA A 478 -5.67 19.02 26.83
CA ALA A 478 -6.01 18.25 28.02
C ALA A 478 -5.41 18.84 29.30
N ARG A 479 -4.20 19.42 29.24
CA ARG A 479 -3.58 20.11 30.37
C ARG A 479 -4.33 21.36 30.81
N GLU A 480 -5.02 22.04 29.90
CA GLU A 480 -5.90 23.16 30.25
C GLU A 480 -7.12 22.71 31.06
N LEU A 481 -7.56 21.46 30.88
CA LEU A 481 -8.67 20.87 31.63
C LEU A 481 -8.21 20.33 32.98
N ASP A 482 -7.17 19.50 32.99
CA ASP A 482 -6.55 18.94 34.19
C ASP A 482 -5.11 18.51 33.88
N GLU A 483 -4.14 19.28 34.39
CA GLU A 483 -2.72 19.06 34.10
C GLU A 483 -2.19 17.74 34.65
N ASP A 484 -2.58 17.35 35.86
CA ASP A 484 -2.09 16.11 36.49
C ASP A 484 -2.64 14.89 35.76
N ALA A 485 -3.95 14.87 35.45
CA ALA A 485 -4.57 13.81 34.68
C ALA A 485 -4.02 13.72 33.26
N ALA A 486 -3.79 14.85 32.59
CA ALA A 486 -3.21 14.87 31.25
C ALA A 486 -1.78 14.29 31.24
N MET A 487 -0.95 14.66 32.23
CA MET A 487 0.41 14.11 32.34
C MET A 487 0.41 12.62 32.66
N ARG A 488 -0.56 12.13 33.43
CA ARG A 488 -0.73 10.69 33.66
C ARG A 488 -1.17 9.93 32.40
N ALA A 489 -1.87 10.60 31.50
CA ALA A 489 -2.50 10.00 30.32
C ALA A 489 -1.61 10.00 29.06
N ILE A 490 -0.34 10.38 29.14
CA ILE A 490 0.59 10.26 28.01
C ILE A 490 1.63 9.17 28.25
N SER A 491 2.05 8.49 27.18
CA SER A 491 3.32 7.77 27.12
C SER A 491 4.45 8.76 26.81
N MET A 492 5.63 8.56 27.43
CA MET A 492 6.72 9.53 27.39
C MET A 492 8.04 8.94 26.89
N GLY A 493 8.66 9.63 25.93
CA GLY A 493 10.05 9.45 25.52
C GLY A 493 10.36 8.13 24.81
N LEU A 494 11.64 7.76 24.79
CA LEU A 494 12.16 6.57 24.09
C LEU A 494 11.42 5.27 24.40
N GLY A 495 11.10 5.04 25.68
CA GLY A 495 10.43 3.81 26.10
C GLY A 495 8.90 3.92 26.07
N GLN A 496 8.32 5.08 25.75
CA GLN A 496 6.88 5.31 25.83
C GLN A 496 6.27 4.92 27.20
N ILE A 497 6.98 5.19 28.30
CA ILE A 497 6.49 4.87 29.65
C ILE A 497 5.31 5.78 29.99
N MET A 498 4.19 5.19 30.41
CA MET A 498 2.98 5.92 30.77
C MET A 498 3.20 6.79 32.02
N GLY A 499 2.73 8.04 31.96
CA GLY A 499 2.90 9.01 33.05
C GLY A 499 2.22 8.64 34.36
N PHE A 500 1.20 7.78 34.34
CA PHE A 500 0.60 7.26 35.58
C PHE A 500 1.53 6.33 36.37
N HIS A 501 2.66 5.90 35.79
CA HIS A 501 3.70 5.13 36.48
C HIS A 501 4.76 6.00 37.18
N TYR A 502 4.60 7.32 37.26
CA TYR A 502 5.59 8.24 37.82
C TYR A 502 6.13 7.81 39.19
N ASP A 503 5.26 7.41 40.12
CA ASP A 503 5.59 7.03 41.49
C ASP A 503 6.35 5.71 41.54
N ILE A 504 5.88 4.77 40.73
CA ILE A 504 6.49 3.47 40.52
C ILE A 504 7.91 3.67 39.98
N ILE A 505 8.15 4.50 38.96
CA ILE A 505 9.51 4.70 38.42
C ILE A 505 10.34 5.75 39.20
N GLY A 506 9.90 6.16 40.39
CA GLY A 506 10.71 6.93 41.34
C GLY A 506 10.57 8.46 41.31
N TYR A 507 9.58 8.99 40.60
CA TYR A 507 9.24 10.42 40.63
C TYR A 507 8.16 10.72 41.67
N GLY A 508 8.22 11.89 42.29
CA GLY A 508 7.24 12.36 43.28
C GLY A 508 5.94 12.91 42.70
N SER A 509 5.89 13.21 41.39
CA SER A 509 4.67 13.61 40.69
C SER A 509 4.77 13.34 39.17
N PRO A 510 3.63 13.24 38.45
CA PRO A 510 3.62 13.17 36.99
C PRO A 510 4.35 14.36 36.35
N ARG A 511 4.21 15.54 36.96
CA ARG A 511 4.93 16.75 36.55
C ARG A 511 6.44 16.60 36.65
N GLN A 512 6.94 16.03 37.74
CA GLN A 512 8.38 15.82 37.91
C GLN A 512 8.92 14.82 36.87
N MET A 513 8.18 13.74 36.59
CA MET A 513 8.52 12.80 35.53
C MET A 513 8.57 13.50 34.16
N PHE A 514 7.51 14.23 33.81
CA PHE A 514 7.43 14.98 32.55
C PHE A 514 8.57 15.98 32.39
N ASP A 515 8.85 16.78 33.42
CA ASP A 515 9.91 17.80 33.38
C ASP A 515 11.31 17.20 33.26
N ALA A 516 11.55 16.02 33.87
CA ALA A 516 12.83 15.30 33.76
C ALA A 516 13.00 14.71 32.36
N MET A 517 12.02 13.94 31.89
CA MET A 517 12.06 13.27 30.59
C MET A 517 12.03 14.25 29.40
N SER A 518 11.41 15.41 29.56
CA SER A 518 11.41 16.47 28.53
C SER A 518 12.76 17.18 28.38
N LYS A 519 13.73 16.94 29.27
CA LYS A 519 15.03 17.63 29.25
C LYS A 519 16.22 16.70 29.08
N SER A 520 16.03 15.39 29.23
CA SER A 520 17.12 14.42 29.29
C SER A 520 16.73 13.10 28.66
N THR A 521 17.45 12.72 27.61
CA THR A 521 17.36 11.37 27.04
C THR A 521 17.77 10.31 28.05
N LYS A 522 18.74 10.60 28.93
CA LYS A 522 19.11 9.69 30.01
C LYS A 522 17.97 9.47 30.98
N SER A 523 17.22 10.51 31.37
CA SER A 523 16.02 10.34 32.20
C SER A 523 14.94 9.49 31.53
N GLN A 524 14.81 9.56 30.19
CA GLN A 524 13.91 8.68 29.44
C GLN A 524 14.40 7.22 29.47
N LEU A 525 15.70 6.97 29.28
CA LEU A 525 16.30 5.63 29.37
C LEU A 525 16.22 5.06 30.81
N ASP A 526 16.48 5.87 31.82
CA ASP A 526 16.33 5.49 33.23
C ASP A 526 14.88 5.13 33.55
N GLY A 527 13.93 5.91 33.04
CA GLY A 527 12.51 5.64 33.16
C GLY A 527 12.11 4.33 32.49
N PHE A 528 12.65 4.03 31.29
CA PHE A 528 12.45 2.76 30.62
C PHE A 528 12.90 1.58 31.48
N PHE A 529 14.16 1.58 31.93
CA PHE A 529 14.70 0.49 32.73
C PHE A 529 13.97 0.33 34.07
N SER A 530 13.60 1.43 34.71
CA SER A 530 12.79 1.38 35.93
C SER A 530 11.41 0.81 35.64
N GLY A 531 10.76 1.23 34.55
CA GLY A 531 9.44 0.78 34.15
C GLY A 531 9.34 -0.73 33.91
N VAL A 532 10.34 -1.32 33.25
CA VAL A 532 10.35 -2.78 32.99
C VAL A 532 10.59 -3.63 34.23
N GLN A 533 11.11 -3.07 35.31
CA GLN A 533 11.41 -3.79 36.56
C GLN A 533 10.18 -4.04 37.44
N TYR A 534 9.01 -3.50 37.09
CA TYR A 534 7.82 -3.64 37.92
C TYR A 534 6.94 -4.82 37.51
N THR A 535 6.33 -5.44 38.50
CA THR A 535 5.29 -6.46 38.32
C THR A 535 3.93 -5.79 38.27
N ASN A 536 3.08 -6.17 37.31
CA ASN A 536 1.67 -5.79 37.31
C ASN A 536 0.92 -6.53 38.43
N GLY A 537 0.91 -5.96 39.65
CA GLY A 537 -0.04 -6.19 40.77
C GLY A 537 -0.43 -7.63 41.19
N GLY A 538 0.18 -8.66 40.62
CA GLY A 538 -0.26 -10.06 40.69
C GLY A 538 0.56 -11.02 39.82
N ASP A 539 1.35 -10.50 38.87
CA ASP A 539 2.31 -11.30 38.11
C ASP A 539 3.52 -11.72 38.94
N ALA A 540 3.95 -12.98 38.78
CA ALA A 540 5.15 -13.51 39.43
C ALA A 540 6.47 -13.02 38.80
N PHE A 541 6.40 -12.39 37.61
CA PHE A 541 7.53 -11.98 36.81
C PHE A 541 7.34 -10.55 36.31
N THR A 542 8.41 -9.76 36.33
CA THR A 542 8.46 -8.41 35.77
C THR A 542 8.49 -8.46 34.25
N CYS A 543 8.22 -7.35 33.56
CA CYS A 543 8.44 -7.31 32.11
C CYS A 543 9.93 -7.57 31.78
N LEU A 544 10.85 -7.08 32.62
CA LEU A 544 12.27 -7.34 32.50
C LEU A 544 12.61 -8.83 32.58
N ASP A 545 12.00 -9.60 33.49
CA ASP A 545 12.22 -11.05 33.59
C ASP A 545 11.82 -11.77 32.30
N ARG A 546 10.71 -11.37 31.68
CA ARG A 546 10.23 -11.91 30.41
C ARG A 546 11.17 -11.55 29.26
N LEU A 547 11.71 -10.33 29.26
CA LEU A 547 12.71 -9.88 28.29
C LEU A 547 14.03 -10.66 28.43
N LYS A 548 14.46 -10.95 29.67
CA LYS A 548 15.64 -11.77 29.99
C LYS A 548 15.48 -13.23 29.54
N SER A 549 14.29 -13.80 29.70
CA SER A 549 13.99 -15.18 29.28
C SER A 549 13.70 -15.30 27.79
N ALA A 550 13.82 -14.21 27.01
CA ALA A 550 13.45 -14.14 25.59
C ALA A 550 11.99 -14.56 25.32
N ASP A 551 11.10 -14.39 26.30
CA ASP A 551 9.66 -14.64 26.14
C ASP A 551 9.01 -13.34 25.65
N TYR A 552 9.21 -13.05 24.36
CA TYR A 552 8.83 -11.77 23.76
C TYR A 552 7.31 -11.57 23.67
N VAL A 553 6.53 -12.64 23.54
CA VAL A 553 5.06 -12.57 23.56
C VAL A 553 4.60 -12.18 24.96
N ALA A 554 5.14 -12.83 25.98
CA ALA A 554 4.86 -12.47 27.36
C ALA A 554 5.32 -11.05 27.70
N PHE A 555 6.51 -10.65 27.23
CA PHE A 555 7.01 -9.29 27.38
C PHE A 555 6.05 -8.28 26.74
N ALA A 556 5.61 -8.52 25.50
CA ALA A 556 4.67 -7.66 24.80
C ALA A 556 3.35 -7.51 25.54
N ALA A 557 2.79 -8.62 26.05
CA ALA A 557 1.56 -8.59 26.85
C ALA A 557 1.74 -7.80 28.16
N CYS A 558 2.91 -7.87 28.78
CA CYS A 558 3.25 -7.13 29.99
C CYS A 558 3.42 -5.63 29.72
N TYR A 559 4.11 -5.28 28.63
CA TYR A 559 4.54 -3.92 28.31
C TYR A 559 3.45 -3.10 27.62
N ASN A 560 2.71 -3.69 26.68
CA ASN A 560 1.72 -3.03 25.85
C ASN A 560 0.26 -3.46 26.12
N GLY A 561 0.07 -4.40 27.05
CA GLY A 561 -1.24 -4.99 27.34
C GLY A 561 -1.60 -6.15 26.40
N VAL A 562 -2.58 -6.94 26.84
CA VAL A 562 -3.04 -8.15 26.13
C VAL A 562 -3.83 -7.78 24.87
N GLY A 563 -3.54 -8.43 23.72
CA GLY A 563 -4.32 -8.28 22.48
C GLY A 563 -3.51 -7.88 21.24
N ARG A 564 -2.23 -7.49 21.38
CA ARG A 564 -1.27 -7.25 20.28
C ARG A 564 0.09 -7.93 20.50
N ASP A 565 0.13 -8.85 21.44
CA ASP A 565 1.32 -9.47 22.01
C ASP A 565 2.14 -10.27 20.98
N ILE A 566 1.48 -11.01 20.08
CA ILE A 566 2.18 -11.76 19.02
C ILE A 566 2.80 -10.81 17.99
N THR A 567 2.04 -9.83 17.48
CA THR A 567 2.52 -8.88 16.47
C THR A 567 3.67 -8.03 16.98
N TYR A 568 3.59 -7.57 18.23
CA TYR A 568 4.66 -6.81 18.86
C TYR A 568 5.90 -7.69 19.09
N ALA A 569 5.74 -8.94 19.54
CA ALA A 569 6.86 -9.86 19.71
C ALA A 569 7.61 -10.12 18.40
N ASP A 570 6.90 -10.25 17.28
CA ASP A 570 7.51 -10.41 15.95
C ASP A 570 8.31 -9.17 15.54
N GLN A 571 7.76 -7.96 15.74
CA GLN A 571 8.46 -6.69 15.48
C GLN A 571 9.73 -6.57 16.31
N LEU A 572 9.62 -6.92 17.60
CA LEU A 572 10.74 -6.89 18.54
C LEU A 572 11.84 -7.87 18.12
N LEU A 573 11.47 -9.11 17.76
CA LEU A 573 12.42 -10.13 17.33
C LEU A 573 13.18 -9.72 16.07
N ARG A 574 12.48 -9.14 15.09
CA ARG A 574 13.11 -8.62 13.87
C ARG A 574 14.09 -7.49 14.17
N ALA A 575 13.63 -6.45 14.86
CA ALA A 575 14.46 -5.30 15.21
C ALA A 575 15.69 -5.73 16.03
N MET A 576 15.54 -6.72 16.90
CA MET A 576 16.65 -7.29 17.67
C MET A 576 17.69 -7.97 16.76
N ASN A 577 17.25 -8.79 15.80
CA ASN A 577 18.16 -9.46 14.88
C ASN A 577 18.89 -8.48 13.95
N ASP A 578 18.17 -7.48 13.41
CA ASP A 578 18.75 -6.46 12.54
C ASP A 578 19.72 -5.57 13.34
N TYR A 579 19.39 -5.22 14.58
CA TYR A 579 20.31 -4.50 15.48
C TYR A 579 21.58 -5.30 15.79
N LYS A 580 21.46 -6.61 16.05
CA LYS A 580 22.60 -7.50 16.25
C LYS A 580 23.54 -7.50 15.04
N GLN A 581 22.97 -7.58 13.84
CA GLN A 581 23.75 -7.57 12.61
C GLN A 581 24.44 -6.22 12.37
N LEU A 582 23.73 -5.11 12.56
CA LEU A 582 24.28 -3.76 12.42
C LEU A 582 25.43 -3.49 13.39
N THR A 583 25.35 -4.08 14.58
CA THR A 583 26.33 -3.91 15.65
C THR A 583 27.38 -5.02 15.68
N GLU A 584 27.39 -5.94 14.72
CA GLU A 584 28.35 -7.04 14.66
C GLU A 584 29.79 -6.48 14.62
N ASN A 585 30.60 -6.83 15.62
CA ASN A 585 31.97 -6.33 15.87
C ASN A 585 32.09 -4.91 16.42
N ARG A 586 31.04 -4.36 17.02
CA ARG A 586 31.08 -3.08 17.72
C ARG A 586 31.33 -3.24 19.22
N LEU A 587 31.83 -2.19 19.86
CA LEU A 587 32.21 -2.20 21.28
C LEU A 587 31.06 -2.53 22.22
N TYR A 588 29.85 -2.07 21.89
CA TYR A 588 28.66 -2.23 22.72
C TYR A 588 27.58 -3.08 22.04
N SER A 589 28.00 -4.11 21.30
CA SER A 589 27.10 -5.12 20.75
C SER A 589 26.71 -6.15 21.81
N ASP A 590 25.74 -7.02 21.53
CA ASP A 590 25.62 -8.24 22.33
C ASP A 590 26.97 -8.97 22.31
N SER A 591 27.43 -9.42 23.47
CA SER A 591 28.57 -10.34 23.52
C SER A 591 28.17 -11.61 22.77
N ILE A 592 29.00 -12.05 21.82
CA ILE A 592 28.88 -13.36 21.20
C ILE A 592 28.91 -14.39 22.34
N SER A 593 27.75 -14.86 22.79
CA SER A 593 27.68 -16.07 23.60
C SER A 593 27.91 -17.22 22.64
N GLU A 594 29.17 -17.62 22.49
CA GLU A 594 29.49 -19.01 22.19
C GLU A 594 28.93 -19.87 23.32
N SER A 595 27.71 -20.39 23.15
CA SER A 595 27.26 -21.66 23.76
C SER A 595 25.99 -22.15 23.08
#